data_AF-A0A9E1KQ76-F1
#
_entry.id   AF-A0A9E1KQ76-F1
#
_cell.length_a   1.000
_cell.length_b   1.000
_cell.length_c   1.000
_cell.angle_alpha   90.00
_cell.angle_beta   90.00
_cell.angle_gamma   90.00
#
_symmetry.space_group_name_H-M   'P 1'
#
loop_
_entity.id
_entity.type
_entity.pdbx_description
1 polymer ?
#
loop_
_entity_poly.entity_id
_entity_poly.type
_entity_poly.pdbx_seq_one_letter_code
_entity_poly.pdbx_strand_id
1 'polypeptide(L)'
;MLNKYPLWKYLLVLFVLIMGMFYAAPNLYAPDPALQVTGENISQLIEEQKLTDVLEDLDDAGIEHFGETIDSDGRNALIRLRDPEQQLEAQARAARTLGDGFIVALNLAPTTPSWLSDFGAQPMKLGLDLSGGVHFKLEVDTGSAIERRVEFYSNAVKKVLREKRVRGRVTLNPDGRLETRFKSEALREQARAAIADAFPELSLDRVDPESGGDWTLFAFMAETAKAEIADYAVSQNLTTLRNRVNELGVSEPLVQRQGKNRIVVELPGIQDTAEAKRILGKVANLEFRLVANMDAPASEKQEFEY
;
A
#
# COMPACT_ATOMS: atom_id res chain seq x y z
N MET A 1 -11.40 31.49 -59.20
CA MET A 1 -12.14 30.72 -58.17
C MET A 1 -11.21 30.52 -56.99
N LEU A 2 -11.53 31.07 -55.81
CA LEU A 2 -10.62 31.05 -54.64
C LEU A 2 -10.58 29.69 -53.91
N ASN A 3 -11.57 28.81 -54.12
CA ASN A 3 -11.64 27.50 -53.45
C ASN A 3 -11.19 26.38 -54.39
N LYS A 4 -10.06 25.73 -54.06
CA LYS A 4 -9.49 24.61 -54.83
C LYS A 4 -10.15 23.25 -54.53
N TYR A 5 -10.89 23.12 -53.42
CA TYR A 5 -11.54 21.87 -53.01
C TYR A 5 -13.08 21.97 -53.00
N PRO A 6 -13.79 20.82 -53.12
CA PRO A 6 -15.24 20.75 -52.92
C PRO A 6 -15.64 21.17 -51.49
N LEU A 7 -16.84 21.75 -51.35
CA LEU A 7 -17.35 22.31 -50.08
C LEU A 7 -17.37 21.28 -48.93
N TRP A 8 -17.68 20.02 -49.22
CA TRP A 8 -17.70 18.94 -48.21
C TRP A 8 -16.33 18.69 -47.58
N LYS A 9 -15.22 18.90 -48.30
CA LYS A 9 -13.87 18.75 -47.73
C LYS A 9 -13.57 19.84 -46.73
N TYR A 10 -13.98 21.08 -47.01
CA TYR A 10 -13.86 22.19 -46.06
C TYR A 10 -14.74 21.97 -44.83
N LEU A 11 -15.97 21.48 -45.00
CA LEU A 11 -16.84 21.11 -43.88
C LEU A 11 -16.25 19.99 -43.02
N LEU A 12 -15.64 18.98 -43.65
CA LEU A 12 -14.95 17.90 -42.94
C LEU A 12 -13.75 18.42 -42.14
N VAL A 13 -12.92 19.28 -42.73
CA VAL A 13 -11.79 19.91 -42.01
C VAL A 13 -12.28 20.75 -40.84
N LEU A 14 -13.33 21.55 -41.04
CA LEU A 14 -13.94 22.36 -39.97
C LEU A 14 -14.47 21.47 -38.84
N PHE A 15 -15.17 20.38 -39.18
CA PHE A 15 -15.66 19.41 -38.21
C PHE A 15 -14.53 18.79 -37.37
N VAL A 16 -13.44 18.36 -38.02
CA VAL A 16 -12.25 17.81 -37.34
C VAL A 16 -11.59 18.85 -36.43
N LEU A 17 -11.52 20.11 -36.86
CA LEU A 17 -10.98 21.20 -36.03
C LEU A 17 -11.85 21.49 -34.81
N ILE A 18 -13.18 21.52 -34.96
CA ILE A 18 -14.12 21.72 -33.86
C ILE A 18 -14.02 20.56 -32.85
N MET A 19 -13.98 19.32 -33.35
CA MET A 19 -13.71 18.13 -32.54
C MET A 19 -12.39 18.27 -31.76
N GLY A 20 -11.31 18.68 -32.43
CA GLY A 20 -10.00 18.87 -31.80
C GLY A 20 -10.03 19.94 -30.70
N MET A 21 -10.69 21.08 -30.95
CA MET A 21 -10.88 22.12 -29.93
C MET A 21 -11.74 21.63 -28.76
N PHE A 22 -12.79 20.84 -29.02
CA PHE A 22 -13.64 20.27 -27.99
C PHE A 22 -12.86 19.35 -27.04
N TYR A 23 -12.06 18.42 -27.59
CA TYR A 23 -11.22 17.53 -26.77
C TYR A 23 -9.99 18.22 -26.16
N ALA A 24 -9.58 19.39 -26.66
CA ALA A 24 -8.53 20.20 -26.06
C ALA A 24 -9.04 21.18 -24.98
N ALA A 25 -10.33 21.52 -25.00
CA ALA A 25 -10.96 22.45 -24.08
C ALA A 25 -10.76 22.14 -22.58
N PRO A 26 -10.70 20.87 -22.12
CA PRO A 26 -10.42 20.58 -20.71
C PRO A 26 -9.13 21.20 -20.18
N ASN A 27 -8.11 21.38 -21.04
CA ASN A 27 -6.83 21.97 -20.64
C ASN A 27 -6.90 23.48 -20.34
N LEU A 28 -8.02 24.15 -20.67
CA LEU A 28 -8.23 25.56 -20.34
C LEU A 28 -8.70 25.75 -18.89
N TYR A 29 -9.12 24.68 -18.22
CA TYR A 29 -9.58 24.69 -16.85
C TYR A 29 -8.41 24.33 -15.93
N ALA A 30 -7.74 25.36 -15.41
CA ALA A 30 -6.67 25.18 -14.43
C ALA A 30 -7.27 24.67 -13.11
N PRO A 31 -6.64 23.68 -12.45
CA PRO A 31 -7.14 23.14 -11.19
C PRO A 31 -6.99 24.15 -10.05
N ASP A 32 -7.96 24.14 -9.12
CA ASP A 32 -7.95 25.02 -7.95
C ASP A 32 -7.04 24.44 -6.85
N PRO A 33 -6.29 25.29 -6.11
CA PRO A 33 -5.59 24.83 -4.91
C PRO A 33 -6.62 24.36 -3.88
N ALA A 34 -6.39 23.18 -3.29
CA ALA A 34 -7.33 22.58 -2.35
C ALA A 34 -6.63 21.85 -1.20
N LEU A 35 -7.31 21.69 -0.09
CA LEU A 35 -6.92 20.80 1.00
C LEU A 35 -7.78 19.54 0.92
N GLN A 36 -7.12 18.39 0.90
CA GLN A 36 -7.76 17.10 1.05
C GLN A 36 -7.62 16.66 2.51
N VAL A 37 -8.74 16.40 3.16
CA VAL A 37 -8.77 15.82 4.50
C VAL A 37 -9.20 14.37 4.38
N THR A 38 -8.43 13.45 4.94
CA THR A 38 -8.71 12.02 4.93
C THR A 38 -8.56 11.46 6.34
N GLY A 39 -9.48 10.60 6.80
CA GLY A 39 -9.30 9.87 8.06
C GLY A 39 -8.11 8.90 8.00
N GLU A 40 -7.25 8.89 9.02
CA GLU A 40 -6.06 8.01 9.06
C GLU A 40 -6.44 6.51 9.11
N ASN A 41 -7.63 6.21 9.63
CA ASN A 41 -8.17 4.86 9.69
C ASN A 41 -9.60 4.83 9.16
N ILE A 42 -10.03 3.65 8.71
CA ILE A 42 -11.38 3.38 8.17
C ILE A 42 -12.52 3.81 9.10
N SER A 43 -12.28 3.82 10.42
CA SER A 43 -13.29 4.17 11.44
C SER A 43 -13.38 5.67 11.73
N GLN A 44 -12.44 6.46 11.21
CA GLN A 44 -12.35 7.89 11.49
C GLN A 44 -13.06 8.65 10.37
N LEU A 45 -14.30 9.05 10.64
CA LEU A 45 -15.14 9.80 9.71
C LEU A 45 -15.02 11.30 9.99
N ILE A 46 -15.09 12.07 8.91
CA ILE A 46 -15.12 13.54 8.95
C ILE A 46 -16.56 13.93 9.25
N GLU A 47 -16.78 14.37 10.49
CA GLU A 47 -18.05 14.93 10.92
C GLU A 47 -18.17 16.36 10.39
N GLU A 48 -19.40 16.76 10.03
CA GLU A 48 -19.70 18.10 9.52
C GLU A 48 -19.25 19.19 10.50
N GLN A 49 -19.43 18.97 11.81
CA GLN A 49 -18.97 19.89 12.84
C GLN A 49 -17.46 20.12 12.80
N LYS A 50 -16.66 19.06 12.65
CA LYS A 50 -15.20 19.19 12.59
C LYS A 50 -14.74 19.93 11.34
N LEU A 51 -15.46 19.74 10.23
CA LEU A 51 -15.18 20.51 9.02
C LEU A 51 -15.51 21.99 9.27
N THR A 52 -16.64 22.30 9.88
CA THR A 52 -17.00 23.67 10.26
C THR A 52 -15.95 24.32 11.14
N ASP A 53 -15.44 23.61 12.16
CA ASP A 53 -14.38 24.13 13.04
C ASP A 53 -13.10 24.48 12.26
N VAL A 54 -12.77 23.69 11.23
CA VAL A 54 -11.64 23.99 10.32
C VAL A 54 -11.92 25.23 9.48
N LEU A 55 -13.12 25.36 8.92
CA LEU A 55 -13.50 26.51 8.09
C LEU A 55 -13.46 27.81 8.90
N GLU A 56 -13.94 27.79 10.14
CA GLU A 56 -13.86 28.93 11.06
C GLU A 56 -12.41 29.35 11.36
N ASP A 57 -11.50 28.41 11.63
CA ASP A 57 -10.07 28.73 11.83
C ASP A 57 -9.40 29.27 10.57
N LEU A 58 -9.83 28.84 9.37
CA LEU A 58 -9.36 29.40 8.10
C LEU A 58 -9.87 30.84 7.89
N ASP A 59 -11.13 31.11 8.21
CA ASP A 59 -11.71 32.46 8.13
C ASP A 59 -11.06 33.43 9.12
N ASP A 60 -10.81 32.98 10.35
CA ASP A 60 -10.10 33.75 11.38
C ASP A 60 -8.67 34.11 10.95
N ALA A 61 -8.04 33.25 10.14
CA ALA A 61 -6.73 33.49 9.55
C ALA A 61 -6.77 34.37 8.29
N GLY A 62 -7.96 34.72 7.79
CA GLY A 62 -8.14 35.47 6.54
C GLY A 62 -7.82 34.66 5.29
N ILE A 63 -8.00 33.33 5.35
CA ILE A 63 -7.76 32.41 4.23
C ILE A 63 -9.08 32.17 3.49
N GLU A 64 -9.21 32.77 2.31
CA GLU A 64 -10.42 32.63 1.49
C GLU A 64 -10.56 31.21 0.93
N HIS A 65 -11.67 30.56 1.26
CA HIS A 65 -12.01 29.21 0.83
C HIS A 65 -13.39 29.14 0.16
N PHE A 66 -13.68 28.05 -0.55
CA PHE A 66 -14.98 27.82 -1.20
C PHE A 66 -15.19 26.34 -1.57
N GLY A 67 -16.43 25.98 -1.89
CA GLY A 67 -16.75 24.73 -2.57
C GLY A 67 -16.33 23.49 -1.80
N GLU A 68 -16.50 23.52 -0.49
CA GLU A 68 -16.26 22.42 0.42
C GLU A 68 -17.19 21.25 0.12
N THR A 69 -16.64 20.04 0.10
CA THR A 69 -17.40 18.82 -0.16
C THR A 69 -16.91 17.70 0.72
N ILE A 70 -17.83 16.93 1.31
CA ILE A 70 -17.54 15.66 1.97
C ILE A 70 -18.00 14.53 1.05
N ASP A 71 -17.15 13.52 0.84
CA ASP A 71 -17.52 12.32 0.08
C ASP A 71 -18.69 11.59 0.76
N SER A 72 -19.48 10.85 -0.01
CA SER A 72 -20.64 10.08 0.48
C SER A 72 -20.31 9.12 1.62
N ASP A 73 -19.06 8.67 1.68
CA ASP A 73 -18.57 7.71 2.68
C ASP A 73 -18.05 8.41 3.95
N GLY A 74 -18.03 9.75 3.99
CA GLY A 74 -17.56 10.57 5.11
C GLY A 74 -16.06 10.46 5.40
N ARG A 75 -15.29 9.74 4.58
CA ARG A 75 -13.86 9.49 4.80
C ARG A 75 -12.96 10.60 4.32
N ASN A 76 -13.41 11.29 3.28
CA ASN A 76 -12.66 12.29 2.55
C ASN A 76 -13.47 13.59 2.55
N ALA A 77 -12.80 14.70 2.75
CA ALA A 77 -13.34 16.02 2.50
C ALA A 77 -12.35 16.81 1.66
N LEU A 78 -12.89 17.72 0.85
CA LEU A 78 -12.12 18.63 0.01
C LEU A 78 -12.54 20.06 0.36
N ILE A 79 -11.56 20.93 0.57
CA ILE A 79 -11.76 22.37 0.80
C ILE A 79 -10.98 23.11 -0.28
N ARG A 80 -11.63 23.87 -1.17
CA ARG A 80 -10.90 24.66 -2.18
C ARG A 80 -10.48 26.00 -1.58
N LEU A 81 -9.32 26.47 -1.96
CA LEU A 81 -8.76 27.75 -1.57
C LEU A 81 -8.70 28.67 -2.79
N ARG A 82 -8.76 29.97 -2.56
CA ARG A 82 -8.61 30.95 -3.65
C ARG A 82 -7.16 31.29 -3.97
N ASP A 83 -6.30 31.28 -2.95
CA ASP A 83 -4.90 31.65 -3.08
C ASP A 83 -3.99 30.43 -2.89
N PRO A 84 -3.20 30.03 -3.92
CA PRO A 84 -2.23 28.96 -3.77
C PRO A 84 -1.10 29.27 -2.77
N GLU A 85 -0.76 30.53 -2.53
CA GLU A 85 0.31 30.90 -1.58
C GLU A 85 -0.09 30.62 -0.13
N GLN A 86 -1.39 30.68 0.17
CA GLN A 86 -1.94 30.41 1.50
C GLN A 86 -2.13 28.91 1.79
N GLN A 87 -1.97 28.04 0.78
CA GLN A 87 -2.32 26.62 0.89
C GLN A 87 -1.51 25.90 1.97
N LEU A 88 -0.24 26.24 2.14
CA LEU A 88 0.62 25.64 3.16
C LEU A 88 0.23 26.08 4.58
N GLU A 89 -0.12 27.36 4.78
CA GLU A 89 -0.61 27.85 6.07
C GLU A 89 -1.96 27.22 6.41
N ALA A 90 -2.86 27.16 5.42
CA ALA A 90 -4.17 26.55 5.55
C ALA A 90 -4.07 25.08 5.97
N GLN A 91 -3.15 24.31 5.35
CA GLN A 91 -2.91 22.92 5.72
C GLN A 91 -2.41 22.79 7.17
N ALA A 92 -1.44 23.60 7.59
CA ALA A 92 -0.92 23.57 8.95
C ALA A 92 -1.96 23.97 10.01
N ARG A 93 -2.91 24.83 9.67
CA ARG A 93 -4.05 25.22 10.51
C ARG A 93 -5.08 24.10 10.61
N ALA A 94 -5.59 23.64 9.46
CA ALA A 94 -6.54 22.54 9.38
C ALA A 94 -6.02 21.28 10.11
N ALA A 95 -4.74 20.93 9.95
CA ALA A 95 -4.13 19.79 10.64
C ALA A 95 -4.12 19.96 12.17
N ARG A 96 -3.87 21.18 12.68
CA ARG A 96 -3.91 21.46 14.12
C ARG A 96 -5.32 21.41 14.68
N THR A 97 -6.30 21.89 13.93
CA THR A 97 -7.71 21.94 14.35
C THR A 97 -8.36 20.56 14.34
N LEU A 98 -8.06 19.72 13.34
CA LEU A 98 -8.55 18.34 13.27
C LEU A 98 -7.89 17.42 14.29
N GLY A 99 -6.64 17.72 14.69
CA GLY A 99 -5.87 16.92 15.63
C GLY A 99 -5.50 15.54 15.08
N ASP A 100 -5.22 14.62 16.00
CA ASP A 100 -4.72 13.29 15.64
C ASP A 100 -5.77 12.42 14.94
N GLY A 101 -5.29 11.64 13.96
CA GLY A 101 -6.09 10.66 13.20
C GLY A 101 -6.80 11.21 11.96
N PHE A 102 -6.49 12.45 11.56
CA PHE A 102 -6.77 12.96 10.22
C PHE A 102 -5.47 13.32 9.51
N ILE A 103 -5.46 13.14 8.20
CA ILE A 103 -4.39 13.51 7.30
C ILE A 103 -4.90 14.68 6.47
N VAL A 104 -4.22 15.82 6.54
CA VAL A 104 -4.49 16.99 5.70
C VAL A 104 -3.40 17.12 4.66
N ALA A 105 -3.75 16.81 3.42
CA ALA A 105 -2.85 16.85 2.27
C ALA A 105 -3.16 18.04 1.36
N LEU A 106 -2.11 18.62 0.78
CA LEU A 106 -2.20 19.64 -0.27
C LEU A 106 -2.62 18.94 -1.58
N ASN A 107 -3.69 19.41 -2.21
CA ASN A 107 -4.25 18.86 -3.44
C ASN A 107 -4.55 19.95 -4.49
N LEU A 108 -4.82 19.54 -5.73
CA LEU A 108 -5.29 20.37 -6.83
C LEU A 108 -6.63 19.82 -7.33
N ALA A 109 -7.72 20.52 -7.04
CA ALA A 109 -9.06 20.08 -7.38
C ALA A 109 -9.37 20.34 -8.87
N PRO A 110 -9.85 19.34 -9.64
CA PRO A 110 -10.20 19.54 -11.04
C PRO A 110 -11.40 20.49 -11.17
N THR A 111 -11.29 21.44 -12.10
CA THR A 111 -12.30 22.45 -12.43
C THR A 111 -13.02 22.18 -13.76
N THR A 112 -12.68 21.08 -14.42
CA THR A 112 -13.30 20.64 -15.67
C THR A 112 -14.81 20.44 -15.47
N PRO A 113 -15.67 21.12 -16.26
CA PRO A 113 -17.11 20.95 -16.14
C PRO A 113 -17.56 19.50 -16.40
N SER A 114 -18.55 19.04 -15.62
CA SER A 114 -19.09 17.67 -15.74
C SER A 114 -19.55 17.33 -17.15
N TRP A 115 -20.25 18.26 -17.81
CA TRP A 115 -20.71 18.07 -19.19
C TRP A 115 -19.57 17.79 -20.17
N LEU A 116 -18.36 18.30 -19.93
CA LEU A 116 -17.21 18.09 -20.80
C LEU A 116 -16.57 16.73 -20.52
N SER A 117 -16.43 16.38 -19.24
CA SER A 117 -15.92 15.06 -18.82
C SER A 117 -16.84 13.91 -19.21
N ASP A 118 -18.17 14.12 -19.23
CA ASP A 118 -19.17 13.10 -19.59
C ASP A 118 -19.04 12.65 -21.06
N PHE A 119 -18.55 13.52 -21.94
CA PHE A 119 -18.22 13.19 -23.34
C PHE A 119 -16.82 12.57 -23.50
N GLY A 120 -16.14 12.25 -22.39
CA GLY A 120 -14.80 11.69 -22.37
C GLY A 120 -13.69 12.69 -22.67
N ALA A 121 -13.99 13.99 -22.69
CA ALA A 121 -12.97 15.02 -22.80
C ALA A 121 -12.35 15.27 -21.42
N GLN A 122 -11.18 14.69 -21.20
CA GLN A 122 -10.39 14.86 -19.97
C GLN A 122 -9.14 15.71 -20.26
N PRO A 123 -8.65 16.47 -19.26
CA PRO A 123 -7.38 17.19 -19.40
C PRO A 123 -6.23 16.21 -19.64
N MET A 124 -5.17 16.71 -20.29
CA MET A 124 -3.98 15.91 -20.53
C MET A 124 -3.32 15.52 -19.19
N LYS A 125 -2.97 14.25 -19.08
CA LYS A 125 -2.19 13.73 -17.96
C LYS A 125 -0.78 14.27 -18.07
N LEU A 126 -0.39 15.10 -17.13
CA LEU A 126 0.95 15.66 -17.05
C LEU A 126 1.84 14.71 -16.23
N GLY A 127 2.96 14.28 -16.83
CA GLY A 127 3.95 13.47 -16.13
C GLY A 127 4.64 14.24 -14.99
N LEU A 128 5.43 13.54 -14.19
CA LEU A 128 6.17 14.09 -13.05
C LEU A 128 7.00 15.33 -13.42
N ASP A 129 7.62 15.35 -14.60
CA ASP A 129 8.46 16.46 -15.05
C ASP A 129 7.66 17.75 -15.34
N LEU A 130 6.36 17.62 -15.65
CA LEU A 130 5.48 18.75 -16.00
C LEU A 130 4.60 19.18 -14.82
N SER A 131 4.11 18.24 -14.03
CA SER A 131 3.28 18.49 -12.84
C SER A 131 4.10 18.78 -11.58
N GLY A 132 5.40 18.47 -11.58
CA GLY A 132 6.18 18.29 -10.36
C GLY A 132 5.69 17.08 -9.56
N GLY A 133 6.29 16.87 -8.38
CA GLY A 133 5.93 15.80 -7.44
C GLY A 133 7.14 14.99 -6.97
N VAL A 134 6.94 13.69 -6.73
CA VAL A 134 8.00 12.78 -6.26
C VAL A 134 8.03 11.43 -6.96
N HIS A 135 9.24 10.88 -7.08
CA HIS A 135 9.52 9.52 -7.51
C HIS A 135 10.17 8.75 -6.37
N PHE A 136 9.47 7.75 -5.83
CA PHE A 136 9.98 6.86 -4.79
C PHE A 136 10.40 5.52 -5.39
N LYS A 137 11.55 5.04 -4.94
CA LYS A 137 12.03 3.69 -5.21
C LYS A 137 12.13 2.93 -3.90
N LEU A 138 11.24 1.95 -3.73
CA LEU A 138 11.10 1.16 -2.52
C LEU A 138 11.60 -0.26 -2.78
N GLU A 139 12.31 -0.85 -1.82
CA GLU A 139 12.76 -2.24 -1.88
C GLU A 139 12.02 -3.05 -0.82
N VAL A 140 11.43 -4.16 -1.26
CA VAL A 140 10.70 -5.08 -0.39
C VAL A 140 11.69 -6.02 0.27
N ASP A 141 11.62 -6.13 1.59
CA ASP A 141 12.43 -7.07 2.36
C ASP A 141 11.89 -8.51 2.22
N THR A 142 12.29 -9.15 1.12
CA THR A 142 11.93 -10.55 0.84
C THR A 142 12.69 -11.53 1.73
N GLY A 143 13.86 -11.14 2.26
CA GLY A 143 14.64 -11.94 3.19
C GLY A 143 13.87 -12.21 4.47
N SER A 144 13.40 -11.15 5.12
CA SER A 144 12.57 -11.25 6.33
C SER A 144 11.28 -12.07 6.10
N ALA A 145 10.67 -11.97 4.91
CA ALA A 145 9.48 -12.75 4.59
C ALA A 145 9.78 -14.26 4.51
N ILE A 146 10.92 -14.64 3.92
CA ILE A 146 11.38 -16.02 3.85
C ILE A 146 11.75 -16.52 5.25
N GLU A 147 12.49 -15.74 6.03
CA GLU A 147 12.87 -16.11 7.42
C GLU A 147 11.65 -16.40 8.29
N ARG A 148 10.65 -15.51 8.31
CA ARG A 148 9.39 -15.72 9.05
C ARG A 148 8.66 -16.98 8.57
N ARG A 149 8.71 -17.27 7.26
CA ARG A 149 8.09 -18.49 6.73
C ARG A 149 8.84 -19.76 7.17
N VAL A 150 10.17 -19.72 7.18
CA VAL A 150 11.00 -20.83 7.66
C VAL A 150 10.77 -21.07 9.16
N GLU A 151 10.65 -20.01 9.95
CA GLU A 151 10.31 -20.10 11.36
C GLU A 151 8.92 -20.72 11.58
N PHE A 152 7.92 -20.29 10.80
CA PHE A 152 6.60 -20.90 10.79
C PHE A 152 6.67 -22.41 10.52
N TYR A 153 7.41 -22.84 9.48
CA TYR A 153 7.61 -24.26 9.20
C TYR A 153 8.34 -24.99 10.33
N SER A 154 9.33 -24.38 10.98
CA SER A 154 10.02 -24.97 12.14
C SER A 154 9.05 -25.31 13.25
N ASN A 155 8.14 -24.39 13.58
CA ASN A 155 7.12 -24.61 14.60
C ASN A 155 6.05 -25.60 14.15
N ALA A 156 5.63 -25.54 12.89
CA ALA A 156 4.65 -26.46 12.31
C ALA A 156 5.18 -27.91 12.25
N VAL A 157 6.42 -28.11 11.83
CA VAL A 157 7.09 -29.43 11.83
C VAL A 157 7.22 -29.98 13.25
N LYS A 158 7.64 -29.17 14.23
CA LYS A 158 7.66 -29.59 15.65
C LYS A 158 6.29 -30.07 16.12
N LYS A 159 5.22 -29.39 15.72
CA LYS A 159 3.83 -29.76 16.06
C LYS A 159 3.44 -31.09 15.42
N VAL A 160 3.65 -31.26 14.11
CA VAL A 160 3.32 -32.50 13.38
C VAL A 160 4.07 -33.71 13.96
N LEU A 161 5.37 -33.57 14.24
CA LEU A 161 6.15 -34.67 14.84
C LEU A 161 5.63 -35.04 16.24
N ARG A 162 5.19 -34.06 17.03
CA ARG A 162 4.59 -34.30 18.34
C ARG A 162 3.25 -35.03 18.23
N GLU A 163 2.39 -34.62 17.32
CA GLU A 163 1.07 -35.25 17.08
C GLU A 163 1.20 -36.70 16.60
N LYS A 164 2.14 -36.96 15.68
CA LYS A 164 2.45 -38.32 15.19
C LYS A 164 3.32 -39.13 16.17
N ARG A 165 3.64 -38.58 17.35
CA ARG A 165 4.46 -39.19 18.41
C ARG A 165 5.86 -39.63 17.95
N VAL A 166 6.41 -38.95 16.95
CA VAL A 166 7.76 -39.20 16.45
C VAL A 166 8.76 -38.42 17.30
N ARG A 167 9.57 -39.13 18.08
CA ARG A 167 10.56 -38.51 18.97
C ARG A 167 11.79 -38.08 18.18
N GLY A 168 12.02 -36.76 18.09
CA GLY A 168 13.21 -36.18 17.46
C GLY A 168 13.49 -34.76 17.96
N ARG A 169 14.71 -34.28 17.71
CA ARG A 169 15.11 -32.90 18.00
C ARG A 169 15.06 -32.09 16.71
N VAL A 170 14.29 -31.01 16.70
CA VAL A 170 14.19 -30.06 15.57
C VAL A 170 14.95 -28.80 15.93
N THR A 171 15.92 -28.44 15.10
CA THR A 171 16.72 -27.22 15.22
C THR A 171 16.63 -26.45 13.91
N LEU A 172 16.55 -25.11 13.98
CA LEU A 172 16.66 -24.27 12.80
C LEU A 172 18.13 -23.83 12.68
N ASN A 173 18.77 -24.15 11.56
CA ASN A 173 20.13 -23.73 11.31
C ASN A 173 20.15 -22.28 10.75
N PRO A 174 21.26 -21.54 10.94
CA PRO A 174 21.41 -20.18 10.41
C PRO A 174 21.19 -20.08 8.89
N ASP A 175 21.47 -21.15 8.15
CA ASP A 175 21.31 -21.21 6.69
C ASP A 175 19.84 -21.36 6.23
N GLY A 176 18.88 -21.30 7.15
CA GLY A 176 17.45 -21.46 6.84
C GLY A 176 17.00 -22.89 6.59
N ARG A 177 17.86 -23.87 6.88
CA ARG A 177 17.53 -25.31 6.82
C ARG A 177 17.07 -25.79 8.19
N LEU A 178 16.00 -26.57 8.22
CA LEU A 178 15.55 -27.26 9.42
C LEU A 178 16.33 -28.57 9.55
N GLU A 179 17.07 -28.73 10.63
CA GLU A 179 17.75 -29.96 10.97
C GLU A 179 16.91 -30.76 11.98
N THR A 180 16.54 -31.98 11.57
CA THR A 180 15.80 -32.90 12.44
C THR A 180 16.62 -34.14 12.72
N ARG A 181 16.89 -34.41 14.01
CA ARG A 181 17.71 -35.53 14.48
C ARG A 181 16.88 -36.59 15.19
N PHE A 182 17.10 -37.85 14.81
CA PHE A 182 16.37 -39.02 15.30
C PHE A 182 17.32 -40.13 15.77
N LYS A 183 16.88 -40.94 16.74
CA LYS A 183 17.68 -42.05 17.28
C LYS A 183 17.72 -43.29 16.39
N SER A 184 16.80 -43.42 15.44
CA SER A 184 16.71 -44.58 14.56
C SER A 184 16.24 -44.20 13.15
N GLU A 185 16.61 -45.02 12.18
CA GLU A 185 16.17 -44.88 10.79
C GLU A 185 14.65 -44.94 10.66
N ALA A 186 14.00 -45.84 11.39
CA ALA A 186 12.54 -45.98 11.38
C ALA A 186 11.83 -44.70 11.82
N LEU A 187 12.36 -43.99 12.83
CA LEU A 187 11.82 -42.71 13.27
C LEU A 187 12.05 -41.61 12.22
N ARG A 188 13.20 -41.62 11.54
CA ARG A 188 13.48 -40.70 10.43
C ARG A 188 12.51 -40.91 9.26
N GLU A 189 12.26 -42.16 8.86
CA GLU A 189 11.32 -42.43 7.76
C GLU A 189 9.87 -42.10 8.13
N GLN A 190 9.45 -42.34 9.37
CA GLN A 190 8.14 -41.90 9.86
C GLN A 190 8.02 -40.36 9.85
N ALA A 191 9.06 -39.66 10.32
CA ALA A 191 9.11 -38.20 10.27
C ALA A 191 9.06 -37.68 8.84
N ARG A 192 9.87 -38.25 7.93
CA ARG A 192 9.91 -37.87 6.52
C ARG A 192 8.56 -38.05 5.85
N ALA A 193 7.89 -39.20 6.08
CA ALA A 193 6.56 -39.43 5.54
C ALA A 193 5.53 -38.42 6.07
N ALA A 194 5.56 -38.13 7.38
CA ALA A 194 4.66 -37.15 7.99
C ALA A 194 4.92 -35.71 7.49
N ILE A 195 6.18 -35.32 7.32
CA ILE A 195 6.56 -33.98 6.84
C ILE A 195 6.24 -33.84 5.34
N ALA A 196 6.54 -34.84 4.53
CA ALA A 196 6.24 -34.81 3.09
C ALA A 196 4.73 -34.76 2.80
N ASP A 197 3.92 -35.41 3.65
CA ASP A 197 2.45 -35.38 3.57
C ASP A 197 1.88 -34.01 3.99
N ALA A 198 2.41 -33.44 5.10
CA ALA A 198 1.92 -32.17 5.63
C ALA A 198 2.44 -30.92 4.89
N PHE A 199 3.65 -30.99 4.32
CA PHE A 199 4.34 -29.85 3.71
C PHE A 199 5.03 -30.25 2.38
N PRO A 200 4.26 -30.44 1.29
CA PRO A 200 4.81 -30.81 -0.02
C PRO A 200 5.84 -29.82 -0.59
N GLU A 201 5.81 -28.58 -0.14
CA GLU A 201 6.72 -27.51 -0.55
C GLU A 201 8.14 -27.61 0.07
N LEU A 202 8.33 -28.47 1.07
CA LEU A 202 9.63 -28.71 1.70
C LEU A 202 10.37 -29.82 0.97
N SER A 203 11.59 -29.52 0.53
CA SER A 203 12.55 -30.53 0.09
C SER A 203 13.19 -31.20 1.29
N LEU A 204 13.32 -32.53 1.22
CA LEU A 204 13.76 -33.38 2.32
C LEU A 204 15.02 -34.16 1.92
N ASP A 205 16.15 -33.87 2.58
CA ASP A 205 17.40 -34.60 2.39
C ASP A 205 17.66 -35.51 3.57
N ARG A 206 17.92 -36.79 3.27
CA ARG A 206 18.34 -37.79 4.25
C ARG A 206 19.85 -37.75 4.39
N VAL A 207 20.35 -37.75 5.61
CA VAL A 207 21.77 -37.93 5.90
C VAL A 207 21.93 -39.08 6.89
N ASP A 208 22.66 -40.09 6.46
CA ASP A 208 22.98 -41.26 7.26
C ASP A 208 24.16 -40.95 8.20
N PRO A 209 24.19 -41.52 9.41
CA PRO A 209 25.27 -41.28 10.36
C PRO A 209 26.57 -41.98 9.91
N GLU A 210 27.70 -41.26 9.93
CA GLU A 210 29.01 -41.81 9.51
C GLU A 210 29.60 -42.85 10.50
N SER A 211 29.26 -42.77 11.80
CA SER A 211 29.50 -43.83 12.81
C SER A 211 28.78 -43.52 14.14
N GLY A 212 27.75 -44.30 14.49
CA GLY A 212 27.11 -44.27 15.81
C GLY A 212 26.34 -42.98 16.18
N GLY A 213 26.04 -42.12 15.20
CA GLY A 213 25.36 -40.84 15.40
C GLY A 213 23.83 -40.89 15.23
N ASP A 214 23.21 -39.72 15.38
CA ASP A 214 21.78 -39.53 15.13
C ASP A 214 21.47 -39.58 13.62
N TRP A 215 20.34 -40.19 13.26
CA TRP A 215 19.78 -40.19 11.93
C TRP A 215 19.22 -38.81 11.62
N THR A 216 19.76 -38.14 10.60
CA THR A 216 19.43 -36.74 10.32
C THR A 216 18.56 -36.62 9.07
N LEU A 217 17.58 -35.73 9.15
CA LEU A 217 16.76 -35.31 8.04
C LEU A 217 16.79 -33.77 7.98
N PHE A 218 17.24 -33.24 6.85
CA PHE A 218 17.17 -31.81 6.57
C PHE A 218 15.89 -31.51 5.80
N ALA A 219 15.15 -30.52 6.26
CA ALA A 219 14.03 -29.95 5.53
C ALA A 219 14.37 -28.50 5.13
N PHE A 220 14.19 -28.15 3.87
CA PHE A 220 14.48 -26.81 3.37
C PHE A 220 13.52 -26.45 2.26
N MET A 221 13.34 -25.15 2.06
CA MET A 221 12.51 -24.64 0.97
C MET A 221 13.29 -24.70 -0.34
N ALA A 222 12.66 -25.25 -1.37
CA ALA A 222 13.19 -25.16 -2.73
C ALA A 222 13.31 -23.69 -3.17
N GLU A 223 14.25 -23.39 -4.07
CA GLU A 223 14.44 -22.03 -4.60
C GLU A 223 13.18 -21.49 -5.31
N THR A 224 12.38 -22.38 -5.92
CA THR A 224 11.08 -22.02 -6.50
C THR A 224 10.10 -21.52 -5.44
N ALA A 225 9.98 -22.22 -4.31
CA ALA A 225 9.10 -21.82 -3.22
C ALA A 225 9.55 -20.50 -2.57
N LYS A 226 10.86 -20.27 -2.45
CA LYS A 226 11.41 -18.98 -1.99
C LYS A 226 11.07 -17.85 -2.96
N ALA A 227 11.19 -18.10 -4.27
CA ALA A 227 10.84 -17.12 -5.30
C ALA A 227 9.33 -16.79 -5.28
N GLU A 228 8.46 -17.79 -5.11
CA GLU A 228 7.02 -17.58 -4.96
C GLU A 228 6.67 -16.72 -3.75
N ILE A 229 7.34 -16.93 -2.61
CA ILE A 229 7.15 -16.10 -1.41
C ILE A 229 7.61 -14.67 -1.66
N ALA A 230 8.76 -14.48 -2.31
CA ALA A 230 9.25 -13.16 -2.67
C ALA A 230 8.27 -12.44 -3.61
N ASP A 231 7.77 -13.14 -4.63
CA ASP A 231 6.79 -12.60 -5.58
C ASP A 231 5.47 -12.24 -4.90
N TYR A 232 5.00 -13.10 -3.99
CA TYR A 232 3.83 -12.84 -3.18
C TYR A 232 4.02 -11.61 -2.29
N ALA A 233 5.16 -11.51 -1.59
CA ALA A 233 5.48 -10.38 -0.74
C ALA A 233 5.50 -9.06 -1.53
N VAL A 234 6.08 -9.05 -2.73
CA VAL A 234 6.10 -7.86 -3.59
C VAL A 234 4.70 -7.51 -4.09
N SER A 235 3.89 -8.48 -4.51
CA SER A 235 2.51 -8.25 -4.96
C SER A 235 1.60 -7.73 -3.84
N GLN A 236 1.80 -8.22 -2.61
CA GLN A 236 1.06 -7.75 -1.45
C GLN A 236 1.42 -6.29 -1.10
N ASN A 237 2.72 -5.98 -1.10
CA ASN A 237 3.20 -4.61 -0.88
C ASN A 237 2.75 -3.67 -2.00
N LEU A 238 2.71 -4.14 -3.25
CA LEU A 238 2.20 -3.37 -4.39
C LEU A 238 0.73 -2.96 -4.18
N THR A 239 -0.10 -3.90 -3.74
CA THR A 239 -1.53 -3.64 -3.45
C THR A 239 -1.68 -2.69 -2.25
N THR A 240 -0.87 -2.88 -1.22
CA THR A 240 -0.87 -2.00 -0.04
C THR A 240 -0.46 -0.58 -0.39
N LEU A 241 0.59 -0.41 -1.19
CA LEU A 241 1.04 0.90 -1.65
C LEU A 241 -0.01 1.57 -2.54
N ARG A 242 -0.69 0.83 -3.43
CA ARG A 242 -1.80 1.39 -4.23
C ARG A 242 -2.89 2.00 -3.34
N ASN A 243 -3.31 1.29 -2.31
CA ASN A 243 -4.35 1.78 -1.40
C ASN A 243 -3.89 3.04 -0.65
N ARG A 244 -2.68 3.04 -0.11
CA ARG A 244 -2.11 4.21 0.58
C ARG A 244 -1.94 5.43 -0.31
N VAL A 245 -1.62 5.22 -1.58
CA VAL A 245 -1.51 6.33 -2.50
C VAL A 245 -2.89 6.93 -2.81
N ASN A 246 -3.94 6.10 -2.86
CA ASN A 246 -5.30 6.62 -2.99
C ASN A 246 -5.71 7.46 -1.77
N GLU A 247 -5.23 7.12 -0.57
CA GLU A 247 -5.48 7.89 0.67
C GLU A 247 -4.83 9.29 0.64
N LEU A 248 -3.74 9.46 -0.13
CA LEU A 248 -3.09 10.76 -0.33
C LEU A 248 -3.90 11.71 -1.24
N GLY A 249 -5.00 11.24 -1.84
CA GLY A 249 -5.87 12.08 -2.69
C GLY A 249 -5.24 12.48 -4.03
N VAL A 250 -4.17 11.80 -4.45
CA VAL A 250 -3.50 12.05 -5.74
C VAL A 250 -4.35 11.47 -6.85
N SER A 251 -4.73 12.29 -7.83
CA SER A 251 -5.66 11.90 -8.89
C SER A 251 -5.12 10.78 -9.80
N GLU A 252 -3.80 10.66 -9.98
CA GLU A 252 -3.20 9.74 -10.96
C GLU A 252 -1.84 9.15 -10.56
N PRO A 253 -1.79 8.29 -9.53
CA PRO A 253 -0.53 7.69 -9.11
C PRO A 253 -0.07 6.54 -9.99
N LEU A 254 1.25 6.44 -10.19
CA LEU A 254 1.87 5.29 -10.83
C LEU A 254 2.51 4.38 -9.79
N VAL A 255 1.93 3.21 -9.55
CA VAL A 255 2.52 2.20 -8.66
C VAL A 255 2.82 0.92 -9.45
N GLN A 256 4.11 0.66 -9.67
CA GLN A 256 4.56 -0.44 -10.52
C GLN A 256 5.74 -1.20 -9.92
N ARG A 257 5.81 -2.49 -10.22
CA ARG A 257 6.98 -3.31 -9.87
C ARG A 257 8.14 -2.96 -10.80
N GLN A 258 9.32 -2.74 -10.24
CA GLN A 258 10.57 -2.54 -10.97
C GLN A 258 11.54 -3.69 -10.66
N GLY A 259 11.73 -4.61 -11.61
CA GLY A 259 12.59 -5.78 -11.39
C GLY A 259 11.97 -6.81 -10.45
N LYS A 260 12.80 -7.48 -9.64
CA LYS A 260 12.37 -8.62 -8.80
C LYS A 260 11.75 -8.20 -7.47
N ASN A 261 12.38 -7.29 -6.74
CA ASN A 261 12.01 -6.95 -5.34
C ASN A 261 11.78 -5.45 -5.11
N ARG A 262 11.69 -4.63 -6.16
CA ARG A 262 11.49 -3.18 -6.02
C ARG A 262 10.17 -2.72 -6.58
N ILE A 263 9.66 -1.64 -6.00
CA ILE A 263 8.43 -0.98 -6.39
C ILE A 263 8.75 0.50 -6.62
N VAL A 264 8.34 1.00 -7.78
CA VAL A 264 8.40 2.42 -8.13
C VAL A 264 7.04 3.03 -7.87
N VAL A 265 7.04 4.16 -7.19
CA VAL A 265 5.84 4.96 -6.91
C VAL A 265 6.08 6.37 -7.41
N GLU A 266 5.23 6.84 -8.31
CA GLU A 266 5.25 8.23 -8.80
C GLU A 266 3.96 8.92 -8.40
N LEU A 267 4.11 10.09 -7.79
CA LEU A 267 3.01 10.92 -7.32
C LEU A 267 3.10 12.28 -8.02
N PRO A 268 2.50 12.44 -9.21
CA PRO A 268 2.47 13.72 -9.89
C PRO A 268 1.65 14.74 -9.11
N GLY A 269 2.12 15.98 -9.02
CA GLY A 269 1.38 17.08 -8.39
C GLY A 269 1.27 17.02 -6.87
N ILE A 270 1.91 16.05 -6.20
CA ILE A 270 1.99 16.06 -4.73
C ILE A 270 2.89 17.21 -4.28
N GLN A 271 2.38 18.03 -3.36
CA GLN A 271 3.14 19.16 -2.84
C GLN A 271 3.89 18.80 -1.55
N ASP A 272 3.30 17.99 -0.66
CA ASP A 272 3.94 17.53 0.57
C ASP A 272 4.61 16.16 0.41
N THR A 273 5.92 16.21 0.15
CA THR A 273 6.76 15.02 -0.05
C THR A 273 7.06 14.28 1.25
N ALA A 274 7.12 15.00 2.38
CA ALA A 274 7.46 14.43 3.67
C ALA A 274 6.28 13.60 4.19
N GLU A 275 5.07 14.13 4.03
CA GLU A 275 3.84 13.43 4.36
C GLU A 275 3.65 12.20 3.48
N ALA A 276 3.85 12.32 2.17
CA ALA A 276 3.81 11.17 1.26
C ALA A 276 4.81 10.09 1.69
N LYS A 277 6.05 10.46 2.04
CA LYS A 277 7.04 9.51 2.55
C LYS A 277 6.60 8.85 3.86
N ARG A 278 5.98 9.61 4.77
CA ARG A 278 5.49 9.10 6.07
C ARG A 278 4.40 8.06 5.86
N ILE A 279 3.39 8.35 5.04
CA ILE A 279 2.28 7.44 4.74
C ILE A 279 2.77 6.18 4.01
N LEU A 280 3.62 6.33 3.00
CA LEU A 280 4.15 5.18 2.26
C LEU A 280 5.13 4.33 3.07
N GLY A 281 5.91 4.94 3.97
CA GLY A 281 6.91 4.27 4.78
C GLY A 281 6.38 3.62 6.07
N LYS A 282 5.15 3.97 6.52
CA LYS A 282 4.57 3.43 7.77
C LYS A 282 4.41 1.91 7.66
N VAL A 283 4.95 1.13 8.59
CA VAL A 283 4.68 -0.32 8.61
C VAL A 283 3.43 -0.55 9.44
N ALA A 284 2.35 -1.06 8.84
CA ALA A 284 1.13 -1.38 9.55
C ALA A 284 1.12 -2.88 9.86
N ASN A 285 1.66 -3.27 11.03
CA ASN A 285 1.48 -4.62 11.54
C ASN A 285 0.13 -4.71 12.23
N LEU A 286 -0.78 -5.50 11.67
CA LEU A 286 -2.06 -5.80 12.31
C LEU A 286 -1.91 -7.07 13.14
N GLU A 287 -2.05 -6.95 14.45
CA GLU A 287 -2.02 -8.08 15.36
C GLU A 287 -3.39 -8.26 16.01
N PHE A 288 -3.91 -9.48 15.91
CA PHE A 288 -5.11 -9.88 16.64
C PHE A 288 -4.68 -10.53 17.95
N ARG A 289 -5.13 -9.94 19.07
CA ARG A 289 -4.84 -10.43 20.41
C ARG A 289 -6.15 -10.68 21.13
N LEU A 290 -6.17 -11.71 21.97
CA LEU A 290 -7.31 -11.95 22.85
C LEU A 290 -7.25 -10.94 24.00
N VAL A 291 -8.37 -10.29 24.28
CA VAL A 291 -8.51 -9.41 25.44
C VAL A 291 -8.50 -10.27 26.69
N ALA A 292 -7.65 -9.91 27.65
CA ALA A 292 -7.56 -10.65 28.90
C ALA A 292 -8.80 -10.41 29.76
N ASN A 293 -9.37 -11.47 30.33
CA ASN A 293 -10.44 -11.34 31.32
C ASN A 293 -9.91 -10.72 32.61
N MET A 294 -10.79 -10.06 33.37
CA MET A 294 -10.41 -9.35 34.61
C MET A 294 -9.71 -10.29 35.61
N ASP A 295 -10.11 -11.56 35.66
CA ASP A 295 -9.61 -12.61 36.55
C ASP A 295 -8.41 -13.40 36.01
N ALA A 296 -7.98 -13.17 34.76
CA ALA A 296 -6.87 -13.92 34.19
C ALA A 296 -5.55 -13.65 34.97
N PRO A 297 -4.74 -14.69 35.24
CA PRO A 297 -3.51 -14.56 36.01
C PRO A 297 -2.48 -13.70 35.28
N ALA A 298 -1.66 -12.96 36.03
CA ALA A 298 -0.67 -12.03 35.47
C ALA A 298 0.36 -12.72 34.55
N SER A 299 0.59 -14.03 34.72
CA SER A 299 1.45 -14.83 33.85
C SER A 299 0.89 -15.07 32.44
N GLU A 300 -0.41 -14.85 32.23
CA GLU A 300 -1.11 -15.01 30.95
C GLU A 300 -1.52 -13.66 30.34
N LYS A 301 -1.14 -12.55 30.97
CA LYS A 301 -1.41 -11.20 30.50
C LYS A 301 -0.12 -10.59 29.95
N GLN A 302 -0.26 -9.80 28.89
CA GLN A 302 0.81 -8.95 28.38
C GLN A 302 0.26 -7.55 28.27
N GLU A 303 0.95 -6.59 28.89
CA GLU A 303 0.58 -5.18 28.86
C GLU A 303 1.26 -4.49 27.68
N PHE A 304 0.54 -3.55 27.06
CA PHE A 304 0.99 -2.77 25.91
C PHE A 304 0.84 -1.30 26.23
N GLU A 305 1.91 -0.53 26.03
CA GLU A 305 1.82 0.92 25.93
C GLU A 305 1.38 1.25 24.51
N TYR A 306 0.22 1.88 24.38
CA TYR A 306 -0.26 2.49 23.15
C TYR A 306 -0.09 4.00 23.24
#